data_AF-A0A358KKV6-F1
#
_entry.id   AF-A0A358KKV6-F1
#
_cell.length_a   1.000
_cell.length_b   1.000
_cell.length_c   1.000
_cell.angle_alpha   90.00
_cell.angle_beta   90.00
_cell.angle_gamma   90.00
#
_symmetry.space_group_name_H-M   'P 1'
#
loop_
_entity.id
_entity.type
_entity.pdbx_description
1 polymer ?
#
loop_
_entity_poly.entity_id
_entity_poly.type
_entity_poly.pdbx_seq_one_letter_code
_entity_poly.pdbx_strand_id
1 'polypeptide(L)'
;MSLAHNIFNTSLGRKYLMALTGAGLFGFVVMHMLGNLTIFAGPAAINEYAAKLHSLGPLLWVARIGLLVMAAIHIWAAVKLSSENKKARQVRYEGAVEPVDVHRKNQIVSRYASRTMIYSGLIIAAFAFYHLA
;
A
#
# COMPACT_ATOMS: atom_id res chain seq x y z
N MET A 1 -18.88 22.95 3.92
CA MET A 1 -17.48 22.49 3.82
C MET A 1 -17.40 21.43 2.72
N SER A 2 -16.52 21.55 1.74
CA SER A 2 -16.51 20.65 0.57
C SER A 2 -16.03 19.25 0.95
N LEU A 3 -16.62 18.24 0.31
CA LEU A 3 -16.30 16.82 0.53
C LEU A 3 -14.81 16.52 0.32
N ALA A 4 -14.20 17.18 -0.67
CA ALA A 4 -12.76 17.09 -0.95
C ALA A 4 -11.91 17.59 0.23
N HIS A 5 -12.28 18.70 0.87
CA HIS A 5 -11.52 19.25 2.01
C HIS A 5 -11.49 18.28 3.20
N ASN A 6 -12.61 17.60 3.45
CA ASN A 6 -12.75 16.65 4.56
C ASN A 6 -11.96 15.36 4.32
N ILE A 7 -11.86 14.88 3.07
CA ILE A 7 -11.12 13.65 2.73
C ILE A 7 -9.63 13.78 3.07
N PHE A 8 -9.02 14.94 2.82
CA PHE A 8 -7.59 15.12 3.05
C PHE A 8 -7.23 15.55 4.47
N ASN A 9 -8.11 16.27 5.18
CA ASN A 9 -7.77 16.86 6.48
C ASN A 9 -8.28 16.10 7.70
N THR A 10 -9.28 15.22 7.53
CA THR A 10 -9.77 14.40 8.65
C THR A 10 -8.95 13.12 8.80
N SER A 11 -8.89 12.57 10.02
CA SER A 11 -8.24 11.27 10.27
C SER A 11 -9.02 10.13 9.59
N LEU A 12 -10.34 10.25 9.47
CA LEU A 12 -11.19 9.28 8.79
C LEU A 12 -10.96 9.28 7.27
N GLY A 13 -10.93 10.45 6.65
CA GLY A 13 -10.64 10.59 5.21
C GLY A 13 -9.29 10.00 4.81
N ARG A 14 -8.25 10.23 5.63
CA ARG A 14 -6.92 9.64 5.41
C ARG A 14 -6.90 8.12 5.56
N LYS A 15 -7.72 7.53 6.45
CA LYS A 15 -7.87 6.08 6.53
C LYS A 15 -8.51 5.51 5.27
N TYR A 16 -9.53 6.18 4.74
CA TYR A 16 -10.14 5.77 3.47
C TYR A 16 -9.15 5.87 2.30
N LEU A 17 -8.39 6.96 2.21
CA LEU A 17 -7.33 7.11 1.20
C LEU A 17 -6.28 6.00 1.31
N MET A 18 -5.80 5.71 2.52
CA MET A 18 -4.83 4.64 2.77
C MET A 18 -5.37 3.27 2.35
N ALA A 19 -6.64 2.98 2.68
CA ALA A 19 -7.27 1.71 2.33
C ALA A 19 -7.48 1.54 0.82
N LEU A 20 -8.03 2.56 0.14
CA LEU A 20 -8.29 2.53 -1.30
C LEU A 20 -7.00 2.42 -2.11
N THR A 21 -5.99 3.23 -1.77
CA THR A 21 -4.68 3.17 -2.43
C THR A 21 -3.98 1.83 -2.15
N GLY A 22 -4.07 1.31 -0.93
CA GLY A 22 -3.50 0.00 -0.58
C GLY A 22 -4.15 -1.14 -1.36
N ALA A 23 -5.48 -1.15 -1.49
CA ALA A 23 -6.20 -2.13 -2.28
C ALA A 23 -5.81 -2.07 -3.77
N GLY A 24 -5.71 -0.86 -4.33
CA GLY A 24 -5.26 -0.66 -5.71
C GLY A 24 -3.83 -1.14 -5.95
N LEU A 25 -2.89 -0.78 -5.07
CA LEU A 25 -1.49 -1.22 -5.16
C LEU A 25 -1.36 -2.74 -5.01
N PHE A 26 -2.12 -3.35 -4.10
CA PHE A 26 -2.17 -4.80 -3.96
C PHE A 26 -2.67 -5.49 -5.24
N GLY A 27 -3.79 -5.02 -5.80
CA GLY A 27 -4.30 -5.53 -7.07
C GLY A 27 -3.29 -5.42 -8.20
N PHE A 28 -2.57 -4.28 -8.28
CA PHE A 28 -1.47 -4.11 -9.23
C PHE A 28 -0.36 -5.13 -9.01
N VAL A 29 0.12 -5.34 -7.78
CA VAL A 29 1.19 -6.31 -7.49
C VAL A 29 0.78 -7.72 -7.90
N VAL A 30 -0.47 -8.13 -7.64
CA VAL A 30 -1.00 -9.43 -8.08
C VAL A 30 -0.95 -9.54 -9.61
N MET A 31 -1.51 -8.58 -10.33
CA MET A 31 -1.52 -8.60 -11.79
C MET A 31 -0.11 -8.50 -12.40
N HIS A 32 0.76 -7.69 -11.80
CA HIS A 32 2.16 -7.56 -12.18
C HIS A 32 2.90 -8.88 -12.01
N MET A 33 2.71 -9.57 -10.88
CA MET A 33 3.28 -10.89 -10.65
C MET A 33 2.76 -11.90 -11.69
N LEU A 34 1.46 -11.94 -11.96
CA LEU A 34 0.88 -12.84 -12.98
C LEU A 34 1.47 -12.60 -14.36
N GLY A 35 1.67 -11.33 -14.75
CA GLY A 35 2.37 -10.98 -15.98
C GLY A 35 3.81 -11.51 -16.02
N ASN A 36 4.55 -11.38 -14.92
CA ASN A 36 5.93 -11.91 -14.83
C ASN A 36 5.99 -13.44 -14.85
N LEU A 37 5.01 -14.13 -14.24
CA LEU A 37 4.94 -15.59 -14.24
C LEU A 37 4.79 -16.19 -15.65
N THR A 38 4.39 -15.40 -16.65
CA THR A 38 4.40 -15.84 -18.07
C THR A 38 5.79 -16.25 -18.55
N ILE A 39 6.86 -15.86 -17.85
CA ILE A 39 8.22 -16.37 -18.10
C ILE A 39 8.30 -17.89 -18.07
N PHE A 40 7.50 -18.55 -17.22
CA PHE A 40 7.48 -20.01 -17.09
C PHE A 40 6.74 -20.70 -18.24
N ALA A 41 5.99 -19.95 -19.06
CA ALA A 41 5.37 -20.44 -20.29
C ALA A 41 6.28 -20.31 -21.52
N GLY A 42 7.52 -19.86 -21.33
CA GLY A 42 8.55 -19.72 -22.35
C GLY A 42 8.67 -18.31 -22.93
N PRO A 43 9.73 -18.04 -23.72
CA PRO A 43 10.08 -16.69 -24.16
C PRO A 43 9.00 -16.01 -25.02
N ALA A 44 8.25 -16.78 -25.81
CA ALA A 44 7.19 -16.23 -26.66
C ALA A 44 6.05 -15.60 -25.84
N ALA A 45 5.63 -16.27 -24.74
CA ALA A 45 4.51 -15.82 -23.91
C ALA A 45 4.80 -14.48 -23.22
N ILE A 46 6.00 -14.34 -22.62
CA ILE A 46 6.40 -13.09 -21.96
C ILE A 46 6.58 -11.96 -22.97
N ASN A 47 7.13 -12.23 -24.14
CA ASN A 47 7.31 -11.22 -25.19
C ASN A 47 5.97 -10.76 -25.77
N GLU A 48 5.02 -11.66 -25.99
CA GLU A 48 3.67 -11.32 -26.45
C GLU A 48 2.92 -10.49 -25.41
N TYR A 49 3.02 -10.86 -24.13
CA TYR A 49 2.46 -10.08 -23.03
C TYR A 49 3.03 -8.67 -22.98
N ALA A 50 4.36 -8.52 -23.07
CA ALA A 50 5.03 -7.23 -23.11
C ALA A 50 4.62 -6.39 -24.32
N ALA A 51 4.51 -7.00 -25.51
CA ALA A 51 4.07 -6.32 -26.72
C ALA A 51 2.63 -5.80 -26.60
N LYS A 52 1.70 -6.62 -26.07
CA LYS A 52 0.31 -6.20 -25.79
C LYS A 52 0.24 -5.07 -24.77
N LEU A 53 1.09 -5.08 -23.75
CA LEU A 53 1.12 -4.03 -22.75
C LEU A 53 1.61 -2.70 -23.35
N HIS A 54 2.66 -2.75 -24.19
CA HIS A 54 3.18 -1.58 -24.90
C HIS A 54 2.22 -1.05 -25.96
N SER A 55 1.40 -1.90 -26.59
CA SER A 55 0.40 -1.47 -27.59
C SER A 55 -0.74 -0.65 -26.98
N LEU A 56 -0.89 -0.61 -25.65
CA LEU A 56 -1.83 0.29 -24.96
C LEU A 56 -1.45 1.77 -25.06
N GLY A 57 -0.20 2.09 -25.45
CA GLY A 57 0.26 3.45 -25.73
C GLY A 57 0.03 4.41 -24.54
N PRO A 58 -0.71 5.53 -24.71
CA PRO A 58 -0.94 6.51 -23.65
C PRO A 58 -1.58 5.93 -22.38
N LEU A 59 -2.42 4.89 -22.51
CA LEU A 59 -3.07 4.28 -21.36
C LEU A 59 -2.06 3.64 -20.40
N LEU A 60 -0.96 3.08 -20.93
CA LEU A 60 0.12 2.55 -20.11
C LEU A 60 0.79 3.66 -19.28
N TRP A 61 0.95 4.85 -19.85
CA TRP A 61 1.48 6.02 -19.13
C TRP A 61 0.54 6.52 -18.05
N VAL A 62 -0.76 6.56 -18.33
CA VAL A 62 -1.78 6.89 -17.31
C VAL A 62 -1.71 5.89 -16.15
N ALA A 63 -1.60 4.59 -16.45
CA ALA A 63 -1.42 3.57 -15.41
C ALA A 63 -0.13 3.78 -14.60
N ARG A 64 1.00 4.07 -15.25
CA ARG A 64 2.29 4.34 -14.58
C ARG A 64 2.20 5.54 -13.63
N ILE A 65 1.72 6.68 -14.12
CA ILE A 65 1.58 7.89 -13.30
C ILE A 65 0.56 7.67 -12.19
N GLY A 66 -0.57 7.02 -12.49
CA GLY A 66 -1.59 6.66 -11.51
C GLY A 66 -1.05 5.81 -10.37
N LEU A 67 -0.24 4.79 -10.68
CA LEU A 67 0.41 3.94 -9.67
C LEU A 67 1.40 4.71 -8.79
N LEU A 68 2.21 5.59 -9.39
CA LEU A 68 3.13 6.45 -8.64
C LEU A 68 2.38 7.41 -7.70
N VAL A 69 1.29 8.01 -8.17
CA VAL A 69 0.43 8.88 -7.36
C VAL A 69 -0.23 8.09 -6.24
N MET A 70 -0.78 6.90 -6.52
CA MET A 70 -1.36 6.02 -5.50
C MET A 70 -0.33 5.64 -4.43
N ALA A 71 0.89 5.27 -4.83
CA ALA A 71 1.99 4.94 -3.92
C ALA A 71 2.35 6.14 -3.04
N ALA A 72 2.50 7.33 -3.63
CA ALA A 72 2.80 8.55 -2.89
C ALA A 72 1.70 8.90 -1.86
N ILE A 73 0.42 8.82 -2.26
CA ILE A 73 -0.72 9.06 -1.36
C ILE A 73 -0.75 8.00 -0.24
N HIS A 74 -0.50 6.73 -0.58
CA HIS A 74 -0.48 5.64 0.40
C HIS A 74 0.58 5.86 1.47
N ILE A 75 1.82 6.16 1.06
CA ILE A 75 2.95 6.43 1.95
C ILE A 75 2.68 7.66 2.80
N TRP A 76 2.21 8.76 2.19
CA TRP A 76 1.86 9.98 2.92
C TRP A 76 0.79 9.73 3.99
N ALA A 77 -0.29 9.03 3.64
CA ALA A 77 -1.37 8.73 4.56
C ALA A 77 -0.87 7.83 5.71
N ALA A 78 -0.07 6.81 5.40
CA ALA A 78 0.54 5.91 6.39
C ALA A 78 1.43 6.68 7.38
N VAL A 79 2.29 7.57 6.90
CA VAL A 79 3.17 8.40 7.75
C VAL A 79 2.36 9.35 8.62
N LYS A 80 1.37 10.05 8.06
CA LYS A 80 0.50 10.96 8.81
C LYS A 80 -0.27 10.24 9.92
N LEU A 81 -0.95 9.14 9.59
CA LEU A 81 -1.71 8.34 10.56
C LEU A 81 -0.81 7.74 11.64
N SER A 82 0.37 7.25 11.28
CA SER A 82 1.34 6.72 12.24
C SER A 82 1.84 7.81 13.19
N SER A 83 2.13 9.01 12.68
CA SER A 83 2.54 10.17 13.47
C SER A 83 1.44 10.63 14.43
N GLU A 84 0.20 10.74 13.96
CA GLU A 84 -0.96 11.11 14.80
C GLU A 84 -1.23 10.08 15.88
N ASN A 85 -1.22 8.80 15.54
CA ASN A 85 -1.36 7.72 16.52
C ASN A 85 -0.23 7.77 17.55
N LYS A 86 1.00 8.14 17.17
CA LYS A 86 2.13 8.30 18.09
C LYS A 86 1.94 9.51 19.01
N LYS A 87 1.44 10.64 18.50
CA LYS A 87 1.18 11.87 19.30
C LYS A 87 0.00 11.73 20.26
N ALA A 88 -1.05 11.01 19.85
CA ALA A 88 -2.22 10.76 20.68
C ALA A 88 -1.97 9.76 21.81
N ARG A 89 -0.81 9.08 21.84
CA ARG A 89 -0.47 8.11 22.86
C ARG A 89 0.12 8.81 24.09
N GLN A 90 -0.57 8.73 25.23
CA GLN A 90 -0.10 9.21 26.53
C GLN A 90 0.78 8.19 27.28
N VAL A 91 0.75 6.92 26.90
CA VAL A 91 1.58 5.86 27.51
C VAL A 91 2.39 5.16 26.42
N ARG A 92 3.70 4.98 26.64
CA ARG A 92 4.61 4.23 25.75
C ARG A 92 4.20 2.75 25.81
N TYR A 93 4.50 1.95 24.77
CA TYR A 93 4.25 0.49 24.80
C TYR A 93 5.19 -0.17 25.82
N GLU A 94 4.91 0.02 27.11
CA GLU A 94 5.52 -0.66 28.23
C GLU A 94 4.49 -1.68 28.73
N GLY A 95 4.87 -2.96 28.66
CA GLY A 95 4.03 -4.05 29.14
C GLY A 95 2.95 -4.51 28.16
N ALA A 96 2.56 -5.77 28.31
CA ALA A 96 1.40 -6.33 27.66
C ALA A 96 0.17 -5.50 28.07
N VAL A 97 -0.25 -4.57 27.20
CA VAL A 97 -1.55 -3.93 27.33
C VAL A 97 -2.59 -5.02 27.19
N GLU A 98 -3.15 -5.45 28.33
CA GLU A 98 -4.36 -6.26 28.39
C GLU A 98 -5.40 -5.60 27.48
N PRO A 99 -5.99 -6.33 26.52
CA PRO A 99 -7.00 -5.76 25.66
C PRO A 99 -8.15 -5.26 26.53
N VAL A 100 -8.49 -3.97 26.38
CA VAL A 100 -9.61 -3.28 27.07
C VAL A 100 -10.95 -3.99 26.84
N ASP A 101 -10.99 -4.86 25.84
CA ASP A 101 -12.15 -5.59 25.35
C ASP A 101 -11.79 -7.08 25.18
N VAL A 102 -12.41 -7.93 26.00
CA VAL A 102 -12.21 -9.41 26.04
C VAL A 102 -12.52 -10.09 24.69
N HIS A 103 -13.17 -9.36 23.76
CA HIS A 103 -13.51 -9.79 22.41
C HIS A 103 -12.34 -9.64 21.40
N ARG A 104 -11.21 -9.04 21.80
CA ARG A 104 -10.03 -8.80 20.96
C ARG A 104 -8.99 -9.92 20.95
N LYS A 105 -9.37 -11.17 21.23
CA LYS A 105 -8.42 -12.30 21.19
C LYS A 105 -7.73 -12.49 19.82
N ASN A 106 -8.38 -12.08 18.72
CA ASN A 106 -7.80 -12.12 17.37
C ASN A 106 -6.74 -11.04 17.08
N GLN A 107 -6.35 -10.24 18.08
CA GLN A 107 -5.34 -9.20 17.90
C GLN A 107 -3.92 -9.71 17.74
N ILE A 108 -3.60 -10.97 18.04
CA ILE A 108 -2.21 -11.45 17.94
C ILE A 108 -1.69 -11.31 16.49
N VAL A 109 -2.50 -11.72 15.51
CA VAL A 109 -2.16 -11.63 14.08
C VAL A 109 -2.14 -10.18 13.61
N SER A 110 -3.15 -9.39 13.98
CA SER A 110 -3.20 -7.94 13.66
C SER A 110 -2.01 -7.19 14.28
N ARG A 111 -1.57 -7.57 15.48
CA ARG A 111 -0.44 -6.97 16.20
C ARG A 111 0.89 -7.33 15.53
N TYR A 112 1.07 -8.56 15.04
CA TYR A 112 2.26 -8.91 14.28
C TYR A 112 2.31 -8.19 12.93
N ALA A 113 1.23 -8.28 12.13
CA ALA A 113 1.13 -7.61 10.84
C ALA A 113 1.31 -6.08 10.97
N SER A 114 0.72 -5.45 11.99
CA SER A 114 0.87 -4.00 12.23
C SER A 114 2.30 -3.63 12.66
N ARG A 115 2.99 -4.50 13.41
CA ARG A 115 4.38 -4.26 13.83
C ARG A 115 5.36 -4.38 12.67
N THR A 116 5.14 -5.33 11.77
CA THR A 116 6.00 -5.56 10.60
C THR A 116 5.68 -4.63 9.43
N MET A 117 4.50 -4.01 9.39
CA MET A 117 4.04 -3.15 8.29
C MET A 117 5.01 -2.02 7.93
N ILE A 118 5.68 -1.39 8.90
CA ILE A 118 6.67 -0.34 8.61
C ILE A 118 7.90 -0.92 7.91
N TYR A 119 8.38 -2.09 8.35
CA TYR A 119 9.56 -2.73 7.77
C TYR A 119 9.24 -3.26 6.38
N SER A 120 8.13 -3.97 6.20
CA SER A 120 7.71 -4.45 4.89
C SER A 120 7.48 -3.29 3.91
N GLY A 121 6.87 -2.20 4.37
CA GLY A 121 6.69 -0.98 3.57
C GLY A 121 8.01 -0.35 3.12
N LEU A 122 8.99 -0.24 4.02
CA LEU A 122 10.32 0.30 3.69
C LEU A 122 11.08 -0.60 2.72
N ILE A 123 11.02 -1.93 2.89
CA ILE A 123 11.64 -2.89 1.98
C ILE A 123 11.03 -2.76 0.58
N ILE A 124 9.68 -2.72 0.50
CA ILE A 124 8.98 -2.55 -0.78
C ILE A 124 9.32 -1.21 -1.42
N ALA A 125 9.40 -0.12 -0.65
CA ALA A 125 9.75 1.20 -1.18
C ALA A 125 11.17 1.23 -1.75
N ALA A 126 12.15 0.65 -1.05
CA ALA A 126 13.52 0.53 -1.53
C ALA A 126 13.61 -0.35 -2.78
N PHE A 127 12.93 -1.50 -2.77
CA PHE A 127 12.84 -2.37 -3.95
C PHE A 127 12.19 -1.66 -5.13
N ALA A 128 11.08 -0.96 -4.93
CA ALA A 128 10.38 -0.25 -5.99
C ALA A 128 11.25 0.87 -6.59
N PHE A 129 12.01 1.59 -5.75
CA PHE A 129 12.97 2.58 -6.25
C PHE A 129 14.04 1.92 -7.13
N TYR A 130 14.68 0.85 -6.65
CA TYR A 130 15.68 0.11 -7.43
C TYR A 130 15.08 -0.51 -8.71
N HIS A 131 13.86 -1.02 -8.63
CA HIS A 131 13.18 -1.66 -9.76
C HIS A 131 12.81 -0.68 -10.89
N LEU A 132 12.61 0.59 -10.56
CA LEU A 132 12.26 1.64 -11.51
C LEU A 132 13.48 2.43 -12.03
N ALA A 133 14.60 2.40 -11.31
CA ALA A 133 15.85 3.06 -11.68
C ALA A 133 16.58 2.31 -12.80
#